data_AF-A0A6L3JPJ6-F1
#
_entry.id   AF-A0A6L3JPJ6-F1
#
_cell.length_a   1.000
_cell.length_b   1.000
_cell.length_c   1.000
_cell.angle_alpha   90.00
_cell.angle_beta   90.00
_cell.angle_gamma   90.00
#
_symmetry.space_group_name_H-M   'P 1'
#
loop_
_entity.id
_entity.type
_entity.pdbx_description
1 polymer ?
#
loop_
_entity_poly.entity_id
_entity_poly.type
_entity_poly.pdbx_seq_one_letter_code
_entity_poly.pdbx_strand_id
1 'polypeptide(L)'
;YVLANGTGPVSNNFSRNFRHFLWMDNVIYMIDDLKTHDVGHFEWLWHPGGEAEKRGIDLNITNGNSSVVVRPLYPRLLAKSDFVHDYPEDLYWEEVEAPTEDLKGTETYYSFHLPAKVDRVKGLTAIILKETPDQKDLPYMERREGKDWIGLRIHYKGKITDLYINQLADGRLMHSNSWIEADGWFTDAYMFAVTYEAGMEPAGSKEHFICYGSALRRGDVSFFSSLAKLFVIQKEENGRMKLWMDGQPKMNAGFRSEKRPKAVVVNGKVTPVVYEKGTVKVSGVVIE
;
A
#
# COMPACT_ATOMS: atom_id res chain seq x y z
N TYR A 1 -5.31 7.16 1.69
CA TYR A 1 -5.25 6.19 0.57
C TYR A 1 -5.93 6.82 -0.62
N VAL A 2 -5.34 6.71 -1.81
CA VAL A 2 -5.93 7.18 -3.07
C VAL A 2 -5.71 6.11 -4.14
N LEU A 3 -6.71 5.88 -4.99
CA LEU A 3 -6.60 5.07 -6.20
C LEU A 3 -6.74 5.97 -7.42
N ALA A 4 -5.76 5.93 -8.31
CA ALA A 4 -5.84 6.47 -9.65
C ALA A 4 -6.04 5.33 -10.64
N ASN A 5 -7.13 5.38 -11.41
CA ASN A 5 -7.38 4.47 -12.52
C ASN A 5 -7.00 5.15 -13.84
N GLY A 6 -5.80 4.86 -14.32
CA GLY A 6 -5.26 5.36 -15.58
C GLY A 6 -5.59 4.50 -16.79
N THR A 7 -6.46 3.48 -16.70
CA THR A 7 -6.69 2.55 -17.81
C THR A 7 -7.28 3.20 -19.05
N GLY A 8 -8.22 4.14 -18.90
CA GLY A 8 -8.87 4.80 -20.04
C GLY A 8 -7.88 5.53 -20.97
N PRO A 9 -7.07 6.45 -20.45
CA PRO A 9 -6.09 7.20 -21.25
C PRO A 9 -5.04 6.34 -21.99
N VAL A 10 -4.70 5.16 -21.49
CA VAL A 10 -3.67 4.27 -22.08
C VAL A 10 -4.25 2.92 -22.53
N SER A 11 -5.54 2.87 -22.85
CA SER A 11 -6.28 1.62 -23.11
C SER A 11 -5.79 0.85 -24.35
N ASN A 12 -5.09 1.54 -25.26
CA ASN A 12 -4.44 0.93 -26.41
C ASN A 12 -3.36 -0.07 -26.01
N ASN A 13 -2.67 0.17 -24.88
CA ASN A 13 -1.58 -0.67 -24.40
C ASN A 13 -1.99 -1.47 -23.15
N PHE A 14 -2.82 -0.89 -22.28
CA PHE A 14 -3.15 -1.42 -20.97
C PHE A 14 -4.60 -1.88 -20.87
N SER A 15 -4.79 -3.12 -20.41
CA SER A 15 -6.08 -3.59 -19.89
C SER A 15 -6.27 -3.24 -18.41
N ARG A 16 -5.19 -2.88 -17.70
CA ARG A 16 -5.21 -2.30 -16.37
C ARG A 16 -4.00 -1.39 -16.15
N ASN A 17 -4.26 -0.22 -15.58
CA ASN A 17 -3.23 0.72 -15.13
C ASN A 17 -3.73 1.39 -13.86
N PHE A 18 -3.61 0.71 -12.72
CA PHE A 18 -4.00 1.25 -11.42
C PHE A 18 -2.77 1.67 -10.66
N ARG A 19 -2.80 2.89 -10.11
CA ARG A 19 -1.79 3.37 -9.17
C ARG A 19 -2.47 3.70 -7.85
N HIS A 20 -2.00 3.05 -6.80
CA HIS A 20 -2.43 3.31 -5.45
C HIS A 20 -1.39 4.10 -4.70
N PHE A 21 -1.85 5.07 -3.92
CA PHE A 21 -1.03 5.81 -2.97
C PHE A 21 -1.54 5.51 -1.56
N LEU A 22 -0.72 4.81 -0.78
CA LEU A 22 -0.95 4.56 0.63
C LEU A 22 0.08 5.37 1.42
N TRP A 23 -0.37 6.35 2.18
CA TRP A 23 0.50 7.16 3.03
C TRP A 23 0.32 6.74 4.49
N MET A 24 1.40 6.25 5.10
CA MET A 24 1.49 5.91 6.52
C MET A 24 2.79 6.47 7.07
N ASP A 25 2.74 7.08 8.26
CA ASP A 25 3.88 7.80 8.85
C ASP A 25 4.52 8.77 7.84
N ASN A 26 5.85 8.73 7.72
CA ASN A 26 6.62 9.54 6.77
C ASN A 26 6.91 8.80 5.45
N VAL A 27 6.05 7.87 5.04
CA VAL A 27 6.24 7.09 3.81
C VAL A 27 4.99 7.10 2.96
N ILE A 28 5.16 7.45 1.69
CA ILE A 28 4.16 7.25 0.64
C ILE A 28 4.52 5.98 -0.11
N TYR A 29 3.71 4.94 0.02
CA TYR A 29 3.80 3.73 -0.77
C TYR A 29 3.01 3.92 -2.07
N MET A 30 3.73 3.86 -3.19
CA MET A 30 3.17 3.83 -4.53
C MET A 30 3.08 2.38 -5.00
N ILE A 31 1.86 1.86 -5.17
CA ILE A 31 1.60 0.49 -5.63
C ILE A 31 1.02 0.57 -7.03
N ASP A 32 1.69 -0.03 -8.00
CA ASP A 32 1.22 -0.14 -9.37
C ASP A 32 0.64 -1.53 -9.61
N ASP A 33 -0.57 -1.63 -10.15
CA ASP A 33 -1.14 -2.89 -10.65
C ASP A 33 -1.42 -2.74 -12.14
N LEU A 34 -0.51 -3.30 -12.93
CA LEU A 34 -0.40 -3.09 -14.34
C LEU A 34 -0.70 -4.39 -15.08
N LYS A 35 -1.48 -4.29 -16.15
CA LYS A 35 -1.70 -5.37 -17.11
C LYS A 35 -1.81 -4.80 -18.52
N THR A 36 -1.02 -5.33 -19.43
CA THR A 36 -1.01 -4.96 -20.84
C THR A 36 -1.73 -6.00 -21.69
N HIS A 37 -2.01 -5.67 -22.95
CA HIS A 37 -2.55 -6.64 -23.92
C HIS A 37 -1.47 -7.57 -24.46
N ASP A 38 -0.26 -7.05 -24.63
CA ASP A 38 0.92 -7.77 -25.11
C ASP A 38 2.05 -7.77 -24.07
N VAL A 39 2.93 -8.76 -24.17
CA VAL A 39 4.17 -8.82 -23.37
C VAL A 39 5.10 -7.69 -23.79
N GLY A 40 5.61 -6.92 -22.83
CA GLY A 40 6.48 -5.77 -23.09
C GLY A 40 7.42 -5.45 -21.94
N HIS A 41 8.02 -4.27 -22.00
CA HIS A 41 8.85 -3.71 -20.93
C HIS A 41 8.05 -2.72 -20.09
N PHE A 42 8.41 -2.63 -18.82
CA PHE A 42 7.88 -1.63 -17.90
C PHE A 42 9.01 -0.72 -17.44
N GLU A 43 8.70 0.56 -17.36
CA GLU A 43 9.59 1.57 -16.79
C GLU A 43 8.83 2.53 -15.89
N TRP A 44 9.52 3.06 -14.89
CA TRP A 44 9.02 4.09 -13.98
C TRP A 44 9.84 5.35 -14.14
N LEU A 45 9.18 6.43 -14.55
CA LEU A 45 9.81 7.73 -14.80
C LEU A 45 9.74 8.60 -13.55
N TRP A 46 10.88 9.14 -13.14
CA TRP A 46 11.03 9.99 -11.95
C TRP A 46 11.61 11.34 -12.33
N HIS A 47 10.79 12.38 -12.22
CA HIS A 47 11.19 13.78 -12.38
C HIS A 47 11.43 14.36 -10.97
N PRO A 48 12.69 14.51 -10.52
CA PRO A 48 13.00 14.76 -9.11
C PRO A 48 12.72 16.20 -8.66
N GLY A 49 12.77 17.19 -9.56
CA GLY A 49 12.63 18.61 -9.21
C GLY A 49 13.66 19.12 -8.20
N GLY A 50 14.82 18.45 -8.09
CA GLY A 50 15.89 18.69 -7.14
C GLY A 50 17.14 17.89 -7.49
N GLU A 51 18.20 18.02 -6.69
CA GLU A 51 19.43 17.25 -6.87
C GLU A 51 19.19 15.78 -6.54
N ALA A 52 19.43 14.90 -7.50
CA ALA A 52 19.20 13.47 -7.42
C ALA A 52 20.53 12.70 -7.37
N GLU A 53 20.67 11.79 -6.40
CA GLU A 53 21.86 10.98 -6.20
C GLU A 53 21.47 9.53 -5.89
N LYS A 54 21.96 8.58 -6.69
CA LYS A 54 21.81 7.15 -6.39
C LYS A 54 22.74 6.74 -5.27
N ARG A 55 22.18 6.11 -4.24
CA ARG A 55 22.94 5.52 -3.12
C ARG A 55 22.48 4.08 -2.91
N GLY A 56 23.23 3.14 -3.47
CA GLY A 56 22.87 1.73 -3.43
C GLY A 56 21.57 1.47 -4.19
N ILE A 57 20.53 1.01 -3.48
CA ILE A 57 19.22 0.67 -4.05
C ILE A 57 18.23 1.86 -4.06
N ASP A 58 18.69 3.03 -3.61
CA ASP A 58 17.86 4.20 -3.38
C ASP A 58 18.24 5.34 -4.33
N LEU A 59 17.24 6.12 -4.72
CA LEU A 59 17.40 7.45 -5.31
C LEU A 59 17.11 8.50 -4.25
N ASN A 60 18.13 9.27 -3.85
CA ASN A 60 17.99 10.36 -2.90
C ASN A 60 17.75 11.65 -3.67
N ILE A 61 16.75 12.43 -3.26
CA ILE A 61 16.39 13.68 -3.92
C ILE A 61 16.40 14.78 -2.86
N THR A 62 17.08 15.89 -3.12
CA THR A 62 17.14 17.05 -2.21
C THR A 62 16.88 18.34 -2.97
N ASN A 63 16.01 19.19 -2.41
CA ASN A 63 15.76 20.54 -2.91
C ASN A 63 15.68 21.50 -1.71
N GLY A 64 16.76 22.26 -1.49
CA GLY A 64 16.90 23.12 -0.31
C GLY A 64 16.78 22.33 0.99
N ASN A 65 15.77 22.66 1.79
CA ASN A 65 15.50 21.99 3.09
C ASN A 65 14.58 20.77 2.96
N SER A 66 14.09 20.45 1.76
CA SER A 66 13.22 19.29 1.52
C SER A 66 14.03 18.13 0.94
N SER A 67 13.78 16.92 1.42
CA SER A 67 14.47 15.73 0.92
C SER A 67 13.59 14.49 1.00
N VAL A 68 13.71 13.61 0.00
CA VAL A 68 13.01 12.33 -0.06
C VAL A 68 13.96 11.22 -0.52
N VAL A 69 13.63 9.99 -0.16
CA VAL A 69 14.28 8.79 -0.69
C VAL A 69 13.26 7.97 -1.46
N VAL A 70 13.53 7.72 -2.74
CA VAL A 70 12.73 6.82 -3.59
C VAL A 70 13.39 5.45 -3.59
N ARG A 71 12.67 4.45 -3.08
CA ARG A 71 13.13 3.06 -2.95
C ARG A 71 12.15 2.12 -3.65
N PRO A 72 12.46 1.63 -4.86
CA PRO A 72 11.69 0.54 -5.46
C PRO A 72 11.92 -0.76 -4.67
N LEU A 73 10.83 -1.47 -4.39
CA LEU A 73 10.82 -2.69 -3.55
C LEU A 73 10.34 -3.90 -4.35
N TYR A 74 9.30 -3.72 -5.15
CA TYR A 74 8.78 -4.73 -6.07
C TYR A 74 8.59 -4.15 -7.48
N PRO A 75 8.75 -4.98 -8.54
CA PRO A 75 9.06 -6.41 -8.48
C PRO A 75 10.51 -6.71 -8.07
N ARG A 76 11.42 -5.74 -8.23
CA ARG A 76 12.85 -5.86 -7.97
C ARG A 76 13.37 -4.57 -7.33
N LEU A 77 14.50 -4.65 -6.64
CA LEU A 77 15.20 -3.47 -6.13
C LEU A 77 15.88 -2.74 -7.30
N LEU A 78 16.28 -1.48 -7.08
CA LEU A 78 17.23 -0.82 -7.98
C LEU A 78 18.61 -1.47 -7.81
N ALA A 79 19.31 -1.71 -8.92
CA ALA A 79 20.65 -2.27 -8.94
C ALA A 79 21.57 -1.43 -8.04
N LYS A 80 22.31 -2.10 -7.15
CA LYS A 80 23.09 -1.44 -6.10
C LYS A 80 24.25 -0.58 -6.65
N SER A 81 24.72 -0.89 -7.85
CA SER A 81 25.74 -0.13 -8.57
C SER A 81 25.30 0.08 -10.03
N ASP A 82 26.09 0.83 -10.79
CA ASP A 82 25.88 1.03 -12.22
C ASP A 82 26.48 -0.11 -13.08
N PHE A 83 27.14 -1.07 -12.44
CA PHE A 83 27.57 -2.32 -13.09
C PHE A 83 26.38 -3.27 -13.20
N VAL A 84 25.43 -2.94 -14.08
CA VAL A 84 24.14 -3.65 -14.23
C VAL A 84 24.29 -5.15 -14.56
N HIS A 85 25.41 -5.56 -15.14
CA HIS A 85 25.70 -6.97 -15.43
C HIS A 85 25.89 -7.83 -14.17
N ASP A 86 26.21 -7.20 -13.03
CA ASP A 86 26.28 -7.88 -11.73
C ASP A 86 24.89 -8.10 -11.12
N TYR A 87 23.87 -7.38 -11.62
CA TYR A 87 22.48 -7.39 -11.14
C TYR A 87 21.47 -7.52 -12.29
N PRO A 88 21.55 -8.57 -13.12
CA PRO A 88 20.80 -8.68 -14.37
C PRO A 88 19.27 -8.72 -14.19
N GLU A 89 18.82 -9.06 -12.98
CA GLU A 89 17.41 -9.17 -12.62
C GLU A 89 16.89 -7.93 -11.89
N ASP A 90 17.75 -6.99 -11.47
CA ASP A 90 17.33 -5.80 -10.72
C ASP A 90 16.97 -4.65 -11.67
N LEU A 91 16.21 -3.68 -11.16
CA LEU A 91 15.90 -2.49 -11.95
C LEU A 91 17.21 -1.76 -12.24
N TYR A 92 17.48 -1.42 -13.49
CA TYR A 92 18.52 -0.46 -13.82
C TYR A 92 17.90 0.89 -14.09
N TRP A 93 18.70 1.95 -14.00
CA TRP A 93 18.26 3.30 -14.32
C TRP A 93 18.94 3.84 -15.59
N GLU A 94 18.25 4.74 -16.28
CA GLU A 94 18.80 5.58 -17.34
C GLU A 94 18.52 7.04 -16.99
N GLU A 95 19.53 7.89 -17.15
CA GLU A 95 19.37 9.35 -17.09
C GLU A 95 18.90 9.85 -18.45
N VAL A 96 17.80 10.59 -18.46
CA VAL A 96 17.21 11.13 -19.69
C VAL A 96 17.05 12.63 -19.56
N GLU A 97 17.52 13.38 -20.55
CA GLU A 97 17.29 14.81 -20.66
C GLU A 97 15.98 15.08 -21.42
N ALA A 98 15.11 15.90 -20.84
CA ALA A 98 13.89 16.38 -21.47
C ALA A 98 13.72 17.89 -21.29
N PRO A 99 12.88 18.55 -22.09
CA PRO A 99 12.50 19.94 -21.84
C PRO A 99 11.81 20.09 -20.48
N THR A 100 12.03 21.22 -19.82
CA THR A 100 11.24 21.64 -18.65
C THR A 100 9.77 21.81 -19.05
N GLU A 101 8.85 21.75 -18.07
CA GLU A 101 7.40 21.91 -18.32
C GLU A 101 7.06 23.22 -19.06
N ASP A 102 7.80 24.30 -18.81
CA ASP A 102 7.63 25.59 -19.48
C ASP A 102 8.34 25.71 -20.84
N LEU A 103 9.03 24.64 -21.26
CA LEU A 103 9.81 24.52 -22.50
C LEU A 103 10.96 25.53 -22.64
N LYS A 104 11.43 26.13 -21.53
CA LYS A 104 12.50 27.14 -21.55
C LYS A 104 13.88 26.60 -21.19
N GLY A 105 13.96 25.36 -20.71
CA GLY A 105 15.21 24.72 -20.35
C GLY A 105 15.14 23.21 -20.54
N THR A 106 16.15 22.53 -20.02
CA THR A 106 16.20 21.08 -19.92
C THR A 106 16.21 20.67 -18.45
N GLU A 107 15.60 19.53 -18.17
CA GLU A 107 15.66 18.83 -16.90
C GLU A 107 16.10 17.38 -17.12
N THR A 108 16.74 16.80 -16.11
CA THR A 108 17.09 15.39 -16.09
C THR A 108 16.03 14.63 -15.30
N TYR A 109 15.48 13.58 -15.89
CA TYR A 109 14.65 12.61 -15.20
C TYR A 109 15.29 11.22 -15.29
N TYR A 110 14.84 10.32 -14.42
CA TYR A 110 15.38 8.97 -14.32
C TYR A 110 14.34 7.96 -14.74
N SER A 111 14.68 7.07 -15.68
CA SER A 111 13.83 5.93 -16.05
C SER A 111 14.33 4.68 -15.35
N PHE A 112 13.51 4.05 -14.51
CA PHE A 112 13.82 2.76 -13.89
C PHE A 112 13.24 1.64 -14.74
N HIS A 113 14.09 0.82 -15.36
CA HIS A 113 13.68 -0.23 -16.28
C HIS A 113 13.60 -1.58 -15.57
N LEU A 114 12.50 -2.31 -15.81
CA LEU A 114 12.41 -3.73 -15.48
C LEU A 114 13.08 -4.55 -16.61
N PRO A 115 14.15 -5.32 -16.33
CA PRO A 115 14.81 -6.13 -17.36
C PRO A 115 13.89 -7.18 -17.98
N ALA A 116 13.01 -7.75 -17.18
CA ALA A 116 12.07 -8.78 -17.61
C ALA A 116 11.01 -8.24 -18.57
N LYS A 117 10.68 -9.04 -19.59
CA LYS A 117 9.52 -8.82 -20.46
C LYS A 117 8.31 -9.56 -19.91
N VAL A 118 7.26 -8.82 -19.55
CA VAL A 118 6.05 -9.37 -18.94
C VAL A 118 4.81 -8.64 -19.46
N ASP A 119 3.64 -9.23 -19.26
CA ASP A 119 2.33 -8.61 -19.56
C ASP A 119 1.66 -8.03 -18.30
N ARG A 120 2.29 -8.19 -17.13
CA ARG A 120 1.73 -7.85 -15.83
C ARG A 120 2.81 -7.53 -14.81
N VAL A 121 2.55 -6.53 -13.99
CA VAL A 121 3.42 -6.16 -12.87
C VAL A 121 2.56 -5.69 -11.71
N LYS A 122 2.84 -6.19 -10.50
CA LYS A 122 2.52 -5.48 -9.27
C LYS A 122 3.78 -4.85 -8.71
N GLY A 123 3.88 -3.53 -8.85
CA GLY A 123 5.01 -2.73 -8.39
C GLY A 123 4.74 -2.15 -7.02
N LEU A 124 5.78 -1.97 -6.22
CA LEU A 124 5.71 -1.24 -4.95
C LEU A 124 6.98 -0.42 -4.80
N THR A 125 6.82 0.89 -4.68
CA THR A 125 7.89 1.84 -4.41
C THR A 125 7.56 2.62 -3.15
N ALA A 126 8.52 2.76 -2.25
CA ALA A 126 8.41 3.64 -1.09
C ALA A 126 9.06 5.00 -1.41
N ILE A 127 8.31 6.07 -1.19
CA ILE A 127 8.80 7.45 -1.20
C ILE A 127 8.87 7.88 0.27
N ILE A 128 10.08 7.86 0.83
CA ILE A 128 10.35 8.12 2.25
C ILE A 128 10.61 9.61 2.40
N LEU A 129 9.74 10.30 3.13
CA LEU A 129 9.83 11.72 3.42
C LEU A 129 10.81 11.95 4.57
N LYS A 130 11.72 12.91 4.41
CA LYS A 130 12.65 13.32 5.46
C LYS A 130 12.22 14.66 6.04
N GLU A 131 12.29 14.78 7.36
CA GLU A 131 12.08 16.05 8.07
C GLU A 131 13.23 17.03 7.78
N THR A 132 14.44 16.51 7.60
CA THR A 132 15.64 17.28 7.22
C THR A 132 16.49 16.51 6.20
N PRO A 133 17.27 17.20 5.34
CA PRO A 133 18.15 16.53 4.38
C PRO A 133 19.19 15.59 4.99
N ASP A 134 19.60 15.82 6.23
CA ASP A 134 20.61 15.03 6.95
C ASP A 134 20.02 13.91 7.83
N GLN A 135 18.68 13.77 7.90
CA GLN A 135 18.04 12.69 8.67
C GLN A 135 18.56 11.31 8.23
N LYS A 136 19.09 10.56 9.19
CA LYS A 136 19.61 9.18 8.98
C LYS A 136 18.67 8.10 9.49
N ASP A 137 17.85 8.42 10.49
CA ASP A 137 16.86 7.51 11.04
C ASP A 137 15.66 7.43 10.09
N LEU A 138 15.71 6.46 9.18
CA LEU A 138 14.67 6.17 8.19
C LEU A 138 14.04 4.81 8.48
N PRO A 139 12.78 4.58 8.08
CA PRO A 139 12.14 3.27 8.21
C PRO A 139 12.97 2.16 7.57
N TYR A 140 13.20 1.08 8.32
CA TYR A 140 13.77 -0.15 7.77
C TYR A 140 12.64 -1.00 7.20
N MET A 141 12.82 -1.51 5.98
CA MET A 141 11.78 -2.27 5.26
C MET A 141 12.33 -3.63 4.82
N GLU A 142 11.71 -4.70 5.30
CA GLU A 142 11.98 -6.06 4.86
C GLU A 142 10.92 -6.48 3.83
N ARG A 143 11.36 -6.97 2.67
CA ARG A 143 10.46 -7.55 1.65
C ARG A 143 10.02 -8.93 2.10
N ARG A 144 8.72 -9.21 1.94
CA ARG A 144 8.10 -10.49 2.34
C ARG A 144 7.20 -10.98 1.23
N GLU A 145 7.16 -12.28 1.03
CA GLU A 145 6.31 -12.88 0.01
C GLU A 145 5.82 -14.25 0.46
N GLY A 146 4.70 -14.66 -0.10
CA GLY A 146 4.13 -15.98 0.12
C GLY A 146 3.24 -16.36 -1.05
N LYS A 147 2.43 -17.40 -0.83
CA LYS A 147 1.52 -17.88 -1.86
C LYS A 147 0.49 -16.80 -2.19
N ASP A 148 0.58 -16.27 -3.40
CA ASP A 148 -0.32 -15.27 -3.98
C ASP A 148 -0.35 -13.91 -3.25
N TRP A 149 0.71 -13.55 -2.51
CA TRP A 149 0.86 -12.21 -1.91
C TRP A 149 2.31 -11.76 -1.84
N ILE A 150 2.50 -10.44 -1.89
CA ILE A 150 3.77 -9.76 -1.60
C ILE A 150 3.54 -8.74 -0.48
N GLY A 151 4.59 -8.32 0.21
CA GLY A 151 4.43 -7.43 1.35
C GLY A 151 5.72 -6.82 1.87
N LEU A 152 5.55 -5.93 2.83
CA LEU A 152 6.64 -5.28 3.55
C LEU A 152 6.41 -5.44 5.05
N ARG A 153 7.48 -5.71 5.78
CA ARG A 153 7.55 -5.46 7.21
C ARG A 153 8.38 -4.21 7.45
N ILE A 154 7.73 -3.17 7.95
CA ILE A 154 8.33 -1.86 8.15
C ILE A 154 8.58 -1.64 9.64
N HIS A 155 9.84 -1.41 10.01
CA HIS A 155 10.25 -1.05 11.36
C HIS A 155 10.52 0.45 11.45
N TYR A 156 9.79 1.15 12.31
CA TYR A 156 10.02 2.58 12.51
C TYR A 156 9.54 3.05 13.90
N LYS A 157 10.39 3.84 14.59
CA LYS A 157 10.06 4.49 15.88
C LYS A 157 9.39 3.56 16.92
N GLY A 158 9.92 2.35 17.09
CA GLY A 158 9.42 1.37 18.07
C GLY A 158 8.20 0.57 17.63
N LYS A 159 7.69 0.80 16.41
CA LYS A 159 6.54 0.10 15.84
C LYS A 159 6.93 -0.77 14.66
N ILE A 160 6.09 -1.76 14.38
CA ILE A 160 6.13 -2.60 13.20
C ILE A 160 4.82 -2.42 12.44
N THR A 161 4.91 -2.13 11.15
CA THR A 161 3.78 -2.14 10.22
C THR A 161 4.02 -3.23 9.19
N ASP A 162 3.15 -4.25 9.17
CA ASP A 162 3.12 -5.21 8.08
C ASP A 162 2.12 -4.74 7.03
N LEU A 163 2.56 -4.61 5.77
CA LEU A 163 1.75 -4.29 4.59
C LEU A 163 1.72 -5.50 3.66
N TYR A 164 0.53 -5.95 3.31
CA TYR A 164 0.30 -7.07 2.40
C TYR A 164 -0.48 -6.60 1.17
N ILE A 165 -0.03 -7.04 0.00
CA ILE A 165 -0.65 -6.79 -1.30
C ILE A 165 -1.03 -8.13 -1.90
N ASN A 166 -2.32 -8.27 -2.21
CA ASN A 166 -2.91 -9.50 -2.68
C ASN A 166 -2.71 -9.64 -4.20
N GLN A 167 -2.00 -10.68 -4.63
CA GLN A 167 -1.74 -10.94 -6.05
C GLN A 167 -2.96 -11.51 -6.78
N LEU A 168 -3.93 -12.12 -6.05
CA LEU A 168 -5.20 -12.61 -6.60
C LEU A 168 -6.26 -11.52 -6.76
N ALA A 169 -6.12 -10.39 -6.05
CA ALA A 169 -7.05 -9.28 -6.12
C ALA A 169 -6.84 -8.46 -7.41
N ASP A 170 -6.78 -9.14 -8.54
CA ASP A 170 -6.45 -8.59 -9.84
C ASP A 170 -7.66 -8.53 -10.76
N GLY A 171 -8.90 -8.48 -10.23
CA GLY A 171 -10.14 -8.29 -10.99
C GLY A 171 -10.41 -9.28 -12.14
N ARG A 172 -9.63 -10.37 -12.30
CA ARG A 172 -9.74 -11.29 -13.45
C ARG A 172 -10.99 -12.17 -13.39
N LEU A 173 -11.40 -12.54 -12.18
CA LEU A 173 -12.48 -13.49 -11.96
C LEU A 173 -13.37 -12.96 -10.83
N MET A 174 -14.46 -12.29 -11.22
CA MET A 174 -15.49 -11.79 -10.28
C MET A 174 -16.12 -12.91 -9.42
N HIS A 175 -15.95 -14.17 -9.81
CA HIS A 175 -16.42 -15.37 -9.09
C HIS A 175 -15.29 -16.16 -8.40
N SER A 176 -14.02 -15.79 -8.58
CA SER A 176 -12.91 -16.46 -7.90
C SER A 176 -12.59 -15.77 -6.59
N ASN A 177 -12.41 -16.59 -5.56
CA ASN A 177 -12.08 -16.16 -4.22
C ASN A 177 -10.68 -15.52 -4.20
N SER A 178 -10.61 -14.21 -4.00
CA SER A 178 -9.35 -13.46 -3.83
C SER A 178 -8.74 -13.66 -2.44
N TRP A 179 -8.91 -14.83 -1.83
CA TRP A 179 -8.48 -15.09 -0.47
C TRP A 179 -7.00 -15.46 -0.42
N ILE A 180 -6.27 -14.78 0.45
CA ILE A 180 -4.86 -15.08 0.75
C ILE A 180 -4.72 -15.41 2.23
N GLU A 181 -3.65 -16.14 2.54
CA GLU A 181 -3.14 -16.34 3.89
C GLU A 181 -1.75 -15.71 3.99
N ALA A 182 -1.66 -14.55 4.63
CA ALA A 182 -0.42 -13.80 4.79
C ALA A 182 -0.03 -13.74 6.27
N ASP A 183 1.01 -14.48 6.65
CA ASP A 183 1.50 -14.59 8.04
C ASP A 183 0.43 -14.92 9.07
N GLY A 184 -0.50 -15.81 8.70
CA GLY A 184 -1.64 -16.21 9.54
C GLY A 184 -2.85 -15.28 9.45
N TRP A 185 -2.79 -14.19 8.68
CA TRP A 185 -3.95 -13.37 8.33
C TRP A 185 -4.66 -13.93 7.11
N PHE A 186 -5.93 -14.26 7.27
CA PHE A 186 -6.82 -14.65 6.19
C PHE A 186 -7.65 -13.44 5.77
N THR A 187 -7.51 -13.02 4.53
CA THR A 187 -8.26 -11.88 4.01
C THR A 187 -8.48 -11.98 2.51
N ASP A 188 -9.56 -11.36 2.05
CA ASP A 188 -9.86 -11.15 0.64
C ASP A 188 -9.52 -9.71 0.19
N ALA A 189 -8.93 -8.90 1.07
CA ALA A 189 -8.59 -7.51 0.80
C ALA A 189 -7.58 -7.39 -0.34
N TYR A 190 -7.67 -6.30 -1.10
CA TYR A 190 -6.68 -5.96 -2.11
C TYR A 190 -5.34 -5.59 -1.46
N MET A 191 -5.40 -4.78 -0.40
CA MET A 191 -4.28 -4.50 0.49
C MET A 191 -4.73 -4.59 1.94
N PHE A 192 -3.85 -5.05 2.81
CA PHE A 192 -4.06 -5.07 4.24
C PHE A 192 -2.80 -4.54 4.93
N ALA A 193 -2.95 -3.58 5.84
CA ALA A 193 -1.86 -3.15 6.71
C ALA A 193 -2.26 -3.28 8.18
N VAL A 194 -1.29 -3.67 9.01
CA VAL A 194 -1.46 -3.85 10.46
C VAL A 194 -0.25 -3.28 11.18
N THR A 195 -0.49 -2.40 12.16
CA THR A 195 0.57 -1.74 12.93
C THR A 195 0.49 -2.09 14.40
N TYR A 196 1.59 -2.57 14.96
CA TYR A 196 1.71 -3.02 16.34
C TYR A 196 3.06 -2.60 16.93
N GLU A 197 3.15 -2.55 18.26
CA GLU A 197 4.40 -2.22 18.95
C GLU A 197 5.44 -3.34 18.75
N ALA A 198 6.71 -2.98 18.62
CA ALA A 198 7.77 -3.97 18.48
C ALA A 198 7.82 -4.91 19.70
N GLY A 199 7.91 -6.21 19.44
CA GLY A 199 7.87 -7.26 20.48
C GLY A 199 6.46 -7.73 20.86
N MET A 200 5.40 -7.11 20.33
CA MET A 200 4.02 -7.58 20.46
C MET A 200 3.62 -8.47 19.28
N GLU A 201 2.61 -9.31 19.50
CA GLU A 201 1.98 -10.08 18.43
C GLU A 201 1.07 -9.19 17.56
N PRO A 202 1.03 -9.37 16.22
CA PRO A 202 0.15 -8.61 15.33
C PRO A 202 -1.33 -8.69 15.72
N ALA A 203 -1.74 -9.78 16.35
CA ALA A 203 -3.11 -9.99 16.81
C ALA A 203 -3.57 -8.98 17.89
N GLY A 204 -2.61 -8.39 18.61
CA GLY A 204 -2.82 -7.32 19.59
C GLY A 204 -2.78 -5.91 19.00
N SER A 205 -2.72 -5.80 17.66
CA SER A 205 -2.73 -4.52 16.95
C SER A 205 -3.95 -3.67 17.28
N LYS A 206 -3.72 -2.37 17.33
CA LYS A 206 -4.72 -1.32 17.50
C LYS A 206 -5.02 -0.57 16.22
N GLU A 207 -4.27 -0.84 15.15
CA GLU A 207 -4.29 -0.09 13.91
C GLU A 207 -4.35 -1.05 12.73
N HIS A 208 -5.44 -0.96 11.96
CA HIS A 208 -5.65 -1.76 10.76
C HIS A 208 -6.08 -0.88 9.60
N PHE A 209 -5.57 -1.19 8.41
CA PHE A 209 -6.08 -0.70 7.15
C PHE A 209 -6.49 -1.89 6.28
N ILE A 210 -7.73 -1.89 5.82
CA ILE A 210 -8.28 -2.91 4.92
C ILE A 210 -8.72 -2.18 3.66
N CYS A 211 -8.06 -2.46 2.54
CA CYS A 211 -8.35 -1.87 1.24
C CYS A 211 -9.21 -2.84 0.42
N TYR A 212 -10.45 -2.44 0.14
CA TYR A 212 -11.38 -3.21 -0.70
C TYR A 212 -11.50 -4.68 -0.27
N GLY A 213 -11.69 -4.91 1.03
CA GLY A 213 -11.82 -6.22 1.65
C GLY A 213 -13.18 -6.40 2.32
N SER A 214 -13.65 -7.63 2.40
CA SER A 214 -14.90 -8.00 3.08
C SER A 214 -14.66 -8.83 4.36
N ALA A 215 -13.45 -9.35 4.56
CA ALA A 215 -13.12 -10.10 5.76
C ALA A 215 -11.64 -10.00 6.14
N LEU A 216 -11.40 -10.00 7.45
CA LEU A 216 -10.07 -10.15 8.05
C LEU A 216 -10.17 -11.12 9.23
N ARG A 217 -9.38 -12.18 9.20
CA ARG A 217 -9.33 -13.20 10.26
C ARG A 217 -7.89 -13.57 10.59
N ARG A 218 -7.67 -14.05 11.81
CA ARG A 218 -6.42 -14.69 12.22
C ARG A 218 -6.78 -15.92 13.03
N GLY A 219 -6.50 -17.11 12.51
CA GLY A 219 -7.08 -18.36 13.01
C GLY A 219 -8.61 -18.29 13.03
N ASP A 220 -9.22 -18.73 14.14
CA ASP A 220 -10.69 -18.73 14.31
C ASP A 220 -11.27 -17.35 14.65
N VAL A 221 -10.43 -16.32 14.79
CA VAL A 221 -10.89 -15.00 15.24
C VAL A 221 -11.12 -14.07 14.05
N SER A 222 -12.34 -13.56 13.93
CA SER A 222 -12.70 -12.52 12.97
C SER A 222 -12.44 -11.13 13.57
N PHE A 223 -11.61 -10.35 12.89
CA PHE A 223 -11.31 -8.96 13.24
C PHE A 223 -12.25 -7.99 12.52
N PHE A 224 -12.58 -8.33 11.27
CA PHE A 224 -13.50 -7.58 10.44
C PHE A 224 -14.31 -8.54 9.57
N SER A 225 -15.57 -8.20 9.33
CA SER A 225 -16.42 -8.85 8.34
C SER A 225 -17.47 -7.88 7.82
N SER A 226 -17.82 -8.00 6.54
CA SER A 226 -18.89 -7.21 5.93
C SER A 226 -19.53 -7.97 4.77
N LEU A 227 -20.76 -7.58 4.40
CA LEU A 227 -21.47 -8.17 3.26
C LEU A 227 -21.00 -7.62 1.90
N ALA A 228 -20.04 -6.70 1.90
CA ALA A 228 -19.45 -6.10 0.71
C ALA A 228 -17.97 -5.80 0.96
N LYS A 229 -17.19 -5.62 -0.10
CA LYS A 229 -15.82 -5.12 0.00
C LYS A 229 -15.84 -3.63 0.34
N LEU A 230 -15.16 -3.26 1.42
CA LEU A 230 -15.11 -1.90 1.96
C LEU A 230 -13.65 -1.43 2.09
N PHE A 231 -13.48 -0.12 2.20
CA PHE A 231 -12.26 0.50 2.70
C PHE A 231 -12.45 0.78 4.18
N VAL A 232 -11.54 0.30 5.02
CA VAL A 232 -11.65 0.43 6.48
C VAL A 232 -10.31 0.89 7.05
N ILE A 233 -10.35 1.95 7.85
CA ILE A 233 -9.28 2.33 8.76
C ILE A 233 -9.81 2.14 10.18
N GLN A 234 -9.13 1.31 10.97
CA GLN A 234 -9.38 1.14 12.39
C GLN A 234 -8.21 1.70 13.17
N LYS A 235 -8.50 2.52 14.19
CA LYS A 235 -7.50 3.03 15.11
C LYS A 235 -8.03 3.08 16.54
N GLU A 236 -7.33 2.48 17.50
CA GLU A 236 -7.67 2.60 18.91
C GLU A 236 -6.80 3.66 19.62
N GLU A 237 -7.44 4.66 20.22
CA GLU A 237 -6.79 5.72 20.98
C GLU A 237 -7.58 6.00 22.26
N ASN A 238 -6.91 6.10 23.41
CA ASN A 238 -7.52 6.45 24.71
C ASN A 238 -8.74 5.56 25.06
N GLY A 239 -8.66 4.27 24.74
CA GLY A 239 -9.75 3.30 24.97
C GLY A 239 -10.97 3.49 24.06
N ARG A 240 -10.85 4.26 22.98
CA ARG A 240 -11.88 4.45 21.94
C ARG A 240 -11.38 3.90 20.62
N MET A 241 -12.13 3.00 20.03
CA MET A 241 -11.92 2.54 18.65
C MET A 241 -12.61 3.50 17.68
N LYS A 242 -11.82 4.16 16.84
CA LYS A 242 -12.28 4.97 15.71
C LYS A 242 -12.26 4.11 14.45
N LEU A 243 -13.30 4.24 13.65
CA LEU A 243 -13.46 3.56 12.37
C LEU A 243 -13.79 4.60 11.31
N TRP A 244 -13.03 4.58 10.21
CA TRP A 244 -13.39 5.27 8.98
C TRP A 244 -13.68 4.21 7.93
N MET A 245 -14.84 4.33 7.29
CA MET A 245 -15.31 3.32 6.35
C MET A 245 -15.88 3.96 5.11
N ASP A 246 -15.55 3.39 3.96
CA ASP A 246 -16.05 3.83 2.66
C ASP A 246 -16.29 2.63 1.73
N GLY A 247 -17.05 2.85 0.65
CA GLY A 247 -17.32 1.87 -0.40
C GLY A 247 -18.79 1.81 -0.79
N GLN A 248 -19.62 1.12 -0.01
CA GLN A 248 -21.03 0.89 -0.35
C GLN A 248 -21.97 1.91 0.30
N PRO A 249 -23.02 2.39 -0.41
CA PRO A 249 -23.98 3.34 0.14
C PRO A 249 -24.68 2.85 1.41
N LYS A 250 -24.88 1.52 1.56
CA LYS A 250 -25.46 0.90 2.75
C LYS A 250 -24.51 -0.15 3.30
N MET A 251 -24.02 0.08 4.52
CA MET A 251 -23.02 -0.78 5.14
C MET A 251 -23.62 -1.74 6.17
N ASN A 252 -23.15 -2.99 6.11
CA ASN A 252 -23.31 -4.01 7.15
C ASN A 252 -21.94 -4.58 7.46
N ALA A 253 -21.42 -4.28 8.65
CA ALA A 253 -20.09 -4.68 9.06
C ALA A 253 -20.04 -5.09 10.53
N GLY A 254 -19.14 -6.01 10.84
CA GLY A 254 -18.81 -6.48 12.17
C GLY A 254 -17.35 -6.21 12.50
N PHE A 255 -17.08 -5.74 13.71
CA PHE A 255 -15.74 -5.44 14.21
C PHE A 255 -15.49 -6.19 15.50
N ARG A 256 -14.29 -6.74 15.65
CA ARG A 256 -13.88 -7.33 16.92
C ARG A 256 -13.84 -6.28 18.02
N SER A 257 -14.40 -6.62 19.17
CA SER A 257 -14.22 -5.88 20.41
C SER A 257 -14.18 -6.85 21.57
N GLU A 258 -13.15 -6.78 22.40
CA GLU A 258 -12.99 -7.69 23.54
C GLU A 258 -14.10 -7.53 24.59
N LYS A 259 -14.67 -6.34 24.69
CA LYS A 259 -15.71 -5.98 25.66
C LYS A 259 -16.85 -5.29 24.94
N ARG A 260 -18.07 -5.44 25.47
CA ARG A 260 -19.23 -4.69 24.97
C ARG A 260 -18.96 -3.18 25.09
N PRO A 261 -18.99 -2.40 24.00
CA PRO A 261 -18.76 -0.97 24.07
C PRO A 261 -19.92 -0.27 24.78
N LYS A 262 -19.63 0.85 25.45
CA LYS A 262 -20.65 1.66 26.14
C LYS A 262 -21.58 2.38 25.16
N ALA A 263 -21.05 2.77 24.01
CA ALA A 263 -21.78 3.46 22.95
C ALA A 263 -21.14 3.18 21.59
N VAL A 264 -21.94 3.23 20.54
CA VAL A 264 -21.50 3.27 19.15
C VAL A 264 -22.04 4.58 18.57
N VAL A 265 -21.17 5.36 17.95
CA VAL A 265 -21.53 6.63 17.30
C VAL A 265 -21.18 6.53 15.84
N VAL A 266 -22.16 6.73 14.97
CA VAL A 266 -22.00 6.69 13.52
C VAL A 266 -22.39 8.06 12.97
N ASN A 267 -21.46 8.73 12.29
CA ASN A 267 -21.66 10.06 11.70
C ASN A 267 -22.30 11.06 12.70
N GLY A 268 -21.80 11.06 13.94
CA GLY A 268 -22.29 11.92 15.03
C GLY A 268 -23.58 11.46 15.73
N LYS A 269 -24.25 10.42 15.23
CA LYS A 269 -25.51 9.89 15.80
C LYS A 269 -25.23 8.65 16.66
N VAL A 270 -25.81 8.61 17.86
CA VAL A 270 -25.70 7.43 18.75
C VAL A 270 -26.58 6.31 18.20
N THR A 271 -25.99 5.13 18.05
CA THR A 271 -26.64 3.94 17.49
C THR A 271 -26.72 2.84 18.54
N PRO A 272 -27.80 2.04 18.59
CA PRO A 272 -27.90 0.89 19.48
C PRO A 272 -26.70 -0.05 19.36
N VAL A 273 -26.14 -0.44 20.50
CA VAL A 273 -25.00 -1.37 20.55
C VAL A 273 -25.50 -2.79 20.31
N VAL A 274 -25.28 -3.32 19.11
CA VAL A 274 -25.45 -4.74 18.77
C VAL A 274 -24.10 -5.44 19.00
N TYR A 275 -23.99 -6.19 20.09
CA TYR A 275 -22.77 -6.90 20.48
C TYR A 275 -23.06 -8.38 20.70
N GLU A 276 -22.37 -9.25 19.95
CA GLU A 276 -22.56 -10.68 19.99
C GLU A 276 -21.20 -11.38 19.86
N LYS A 277 -20.86 -12.27 20.81
CA LYS A 277 -19.65 -13.12 20.79
C LYS A 277 -18.35 -12.36 20.43
N GLY A 278 -18.12 -11.20 21.08
CA GLY A 278 -16.89 -10.42 20.82
C GLY A 278 -16.92 -9.58 19.55
N THR A 279 -18.08 -9.45 18.89
CA THR A 279 -18.25 -8.66 17.68
C THR A 279 -19.28 -7.56 17.88
N VAL A 280 -18.94 -6.33 17.51
CA VAL A 280 -19.87 -5.20 17.40
C VAL A 280 -20.37 -5.14 15.96
N LYS A 281 -21.69 -5.21 15.77
CA LYS A 281 -22.33 -5.13 14.44
C LYS A 281 -22.88 -3.73 14.21
N VAL A 282 -22.64 -3.22 13.01
CA VAL A 282 -23.16 -1.94 12.52
C VAL A 282 -23.90 -2.22 11.21
N SER A 283 -25.18 -1.87 11.16
CA SER A 283 -26.08 -2.20 10.05
C SER A 283 -26.85 -0.97 9.59
N GLY A 284 -27.07 -0.88 8.28
CA GLY A 284 -27.92 0.15 7.68
C GLY A 284 -27.34 1.55 7.75
N VAL A 285 -26.02 1.69 7.90
CA VAL A 285 -25.34 2.98 7.85
C VAL A 285 -25.36 3.47 6.41
N VAL A 286 -25.89 4.68 6.24
CA VAL A 286 -25.86 5.40 4.97
C VAL A 286 -24.71 6.39 5.02
N ILE A 287 -23.83 6.32 4.02
CA ILE A 287 -22.81 7.36 3.81
C ILE A 287 -23.57 8.59 3.30
N GLU A 288 -23.55 9.67 4.07
CA GLU A 288 -24.06 10.99 3.65
C GLU A 288 -23.01 11.69 2.76
#